data_AF-A0A7X7H4P2-F1
#
_entry.id   AF-A0A7X7H4P2-F1
#
_cell.length_a   1.000
_cell.length_b   1.000
_cell.length_c   1.000
_cell.angle_alpha   90.00
_cell.angle_beta   90.00
_cell.angle_gamma   90.00
#
_symmetry.space_group_name_H-M   'P 1'
#
loop_
_entity.id
_entity.type
_entity.pdbx_description
1 polymer ?
#
loop_
_entity_poly.entity_id
_entity_poly.type
_entity_poly.pdbx_seq_one_letter_code
_entity_poly.pdbx_strand_id
1 'polypeptide(L)'
;MLNDKQKAFARGILQGLSNREAALQAGYSENSASQQGSRLAKDKRILDYISRLEGVKAKVKEEVDDYVPVGTSEQVQKVFAKGEVKPDALNFLLQVMSDDFEDIKTRVECAKAALPYQYAKKGDVGVKESRENNAQELASGGGSGRFAAMAPPKTVN
;
A
#
# COMPACT_ATOMS: atom_id res chain seq x y z
N MET A 1 -31.79 -5.90 1.77
CA MET A 1 -30.80 -4.94 1.24
C MET A 1 -31.18 -3.53 1.67
N LEU A 2 -30.19 -2.66 1.92
CA LEU A 2 -30.38 -1.28 2.36
C LEU A 2 -30.54 -0.36 1.13
N ASN A 3 -31.46 0.60 1.20
CA ASN A 3 -31.64 1.61 0.15
C ASN A 3 -30.56 2.71 0.26
N ASP A 4 -30.31 3.45 -0.83
CA ASP A 4 -29.21 4.42 -0.87
C ASP A 4 -29.39 5.57 0.12
N LYS A 5 -30.63 6.03 0.36
CA LYS A 5 -30.93 6.99 1.42
C LYS A 5 -30.63 6.45 2.82
N GLN A 6 -30.87 5.17 3.08
CA GLN A 6 -30.58 4.54 4.38
C GLN A 6 -29.07 4.38 4.59
N LYS A 7 -28.31 4.09 3.53
CA LYS A 7 -26.85 4.09 3.58
C LYS A 7 -26.29 5.48 3.83
N ALA A 8 -26.86 6.51 3.19
CA ALA A 8 -26.47 7.91 3.41
C ALA A 8 -26.74 8.35 4.85
N PHE A 9 -27.89 7.98 5.42
CA PHE A 9 -28.20 8.21 6.82
C PHE A 9 -27.17 7.57 7.75
N ALA A 10 -26.85 6.29 7.54
CA ALA A 10 -25.83 5.58 8.31
C ALA A 10 -24.44 6.26 8.25
N ARG A 11 -24.05 6.76 7.07
CA ARG A 11 -22.81 7.53 6.90
C ARG A 11 -22.84 8.84 7.70
N GLY A 12 -23.98 9.53 7.74
CA GLY A 12 -24.15 10.74 8.56
C GLY A 12 -23.97 10.48 10.05
N ILE A 13 -24.49 9.35 10.56
CA ILE A 13 -24.29 8.96 11.96
C ILE A 13 -22.80 8.68 12.26
N LEU A 14 -22.07 8.02 11.35
CA LEU A 14 -20.62 7.80 11.48
C LEU A 14 -19.77 9.08 11.43
N GLN A 15 -20.31 10.13 10.83
CA GLN A 15 -19.72 11.47 10.81
C GLN A 15 -20.02 12.25 12.10
N GLY A 16 -20.82 11.69 13.01
CA GLY A 16 -21.19 12.32 14.29
C GLY A 16 -22.37 13.29 14.20
N LEU A 17 -23.11 13.28 13.09
CA LEU A 17 -24.30 14.12 12.92
C LEU A 17 -25.47 13.62 13.77
N SER A 18 -26.36 14.52 14.16
CA SER A 18 -27.59 14.14 14.85
C SER A 18 -28.53 13.37 13.91
N ASN A 19 -29.45 12.57 14.46
CA ASN A 19 -30.43 11.81 13.66
C ASN A 19 -31.25 12.69 12.71
N ARG A 20 -31.55 13.94 13.09
CA ARG A 20 -32.28 14.88 12.23
C ARG A 20 -31.39 15.34 11.06
N GLU A 21 -30.16 15.74 11.34
CA GLU A 21 -29.21 16.24 10.34
C GLU A 21 -28.77 15.14 9.38
N ALA A 22 -28.51 13.93 9.88
CA ALA A 22 -28.20 12.77 9.05
C ALA A 22 -29.36 12.44 8.09
N ALA A 23 -30.62 12.60 8.53
CA ALA A 23 -31.78 12.42 7.66
C ALA A 23 -31.92 13.54 6.62
N LEU A 24 -31.63 14.79 6.99
CA LEU A 24 -31.57 15.90 6.03
C LEU A 24 -30.51 15.65 4.95
N GLN A 25 -29.31 15.26 5.35
CA GLN A 25 -28.20 14.95 4.46
C GLN A 25 -28.50 13.74 3.55
N ALA A 26 -29.28 12.77 4.04
CA ALA A 26 -29.78 11.64 3.26
C ALA A 26 -30.91 12.00 2.27
N GLY A 27 -31.35 13.27 2.22
CA GLY A 27 -32.37 13.75 1.30
C GLY A 27 -33.80 13.45 1.74
N TYR A 28 -34.06 13.42 3.06
CA TYR A 28 -35.41 13.48 3.61
C TYR A 28 -35.84 14.94 3.80
N SER A 29 -37.13 15.23 3.67
CA SER A 29 -37.65 16.60 3.80
C SER A 29 -37.50 17.10 5.24
N GLU A 30 -37.26 18.40 5.40
CA GLU A 30 -36.98 19.00 6.71
C GLU A 30 -38.08 18.77 7.74
N ASN A 31 -39.34 18.87 7.31
CA ASN A 31 -40.50 18.65 8.16
C ASN A 31 -40.61 17.19 8.65
N SER A 32 -40.08 16.23 7.90
CA SER A 32 -40.14 14.79 8.25
C SER A 32 -38.82 14.21 8.77
N ALA A 33 -37.71 14.96 8.63
CA ALA A 33 -36.37 14.48 8.92
C ALA A 33 -36.21 13.99 10.36
N SER A 34 -36.81 14.68 11.33
CA SER A 34 -36.76 14.28 12.75
C SER A 34 -37.45 12.93 12.99
N GLN A 35 -38.67 12.76 12.47
CA GLN A 35 -39.45 11.53 12.65
C GLN A 35 -38.82 10.36 11.88
N GLN A 36 -38.38 10.59 10.64
CA GLN A 36 -37.72 9.56 9.83
C GLN A 36 -36.36 9.18 10.43
N GLY A 37 -35.56 10.15 10.89
CA GLY A 37 -34.29 9.89 11.56
C GLY A 37 -34.46 9.01 12.79
N SER A 38 -35.48 9.27 13.63
CA SER A 38 -35.78 8.43 14.80
C SER A 38 -36.19 7.00 14.43
N ARG A 39 -36.92 6.82 13.31
CA ARG A 39 -37.30 5.49 12.81
C ARG A 39 -36.09 4.74 12.25
N LEU A 40 -35.29 5.40 11.42
CA LEU A 40 -34.09 4.82 10.79
C LEU A 40 -33.04 4.43 11.82
N ALA A 41 -32.87 5.23 12.88
CA ALA A 41 -31.94 4.93 13.97
C ALA A 41 -32.28 3.65 14.75
N LYS A 42 -33.54 3.18 14.70
CA LYS A 42 -33.98 1.94 15.39
C LYS A 42 -34.03 0.73 14.47
N ASP A 43 -33.84 0.92 13.17
CA ASP A 43 -34.04 -0.12 12.18
C ASP A 43 -32.83 -1.06 12.17
N LYS A 44 -33.03 -2.34 12.52
CA LYS A 44 -31.94 -3.32 12.76
C LYS A 44 -30.93 -3.40 11.62
N ARG A 45 -31.43 -3.39 10.38
CA ARG A 45 -30.61 -3.45 9.16
C ARG A 45 -29.64 -2.26 9.03
N ILE A 46 -30.05 -1.09 9.52
CA ILE A 46 -29.24 0.13 9.49
C ILE A 46 -28.20 0.06 10.60
N LEU A 47 -28.58 -0.40 11.80
CA LEU A 47 -27.66 -0.63 12.91
C LEU A 47 -26.55 -1.63 12.54
N ASP A 48 -26.91 -2.77 11.95
CA ASP A 48 -25.94 -3.76 11.49
C ASP A 48 -24.97 -3.17 10.46
N TYR A 49 -25.47 -2.30 9.59
CA TYR A 49 -24.65 -1.61 8.59
C TYR A 49 -23.71 -0.57 9.21
N ILE A 50 -24.19 0.20 10.19
CA ILE A 50 -23.37 1.15 10.96
C ILE A 50 -22.26 0.38 11.68
N SER A 51 -22.56 -0.68 12.43
CA SER A 51 -21.54 -1.47 13.14
C SER A 51 -20.50 -2.07 12.20
N ARG A 52 -20.91 -2.54 11.02
CA ARG A 52 -19.96 -2.99 9.98
C ARG A 52 -19.03 -1.86 9.52
N LEU A 53 -19.57 -0.67 9.30
CA LEU A 53 -18.78 0.49 8.88
C LEU A 53 -17.89 1.05 10.00
N GLU A 54 -18.32 1.01 11.26
CA GLU A 54 -17.49 1.35 12.41
C GLU A 54 -16.30 0.41 12.53
N GLY A 55 -16.52 -0.90 12.36
CA GLY A 55 -15.43 -1.88 12.35
C GLY A 55 -14.44 -1.65 11.20
N VAL A 56 -14.91 -1.24 10.01
CA VAL A 56 -14.02 -0.85 8.91
C VAL A 56 -13.28 0.44 9.22
N LYS A 57 -13.95 1.47 9.76
CA LYS A 57 -13.32 2.73 10.15
C LYS A 57 -12.25 2.52 11.23
N ALA A 58 -12.48 1.61 12.17
CA ALA A 58 -11.51 1.24 13.20
C ALA A 58 -10.29 0.55 12.58
N LYS A 59 -10.49 -0.44 11.69
CA LYS A 59 -9.40 -1.10 10.97
C LYS A 59 -8.61 -0.14 10.09
N VAL A 60 -9.28 0.74 9.35
CA VAL A 60 -8.61 1.77 8.55
C VAL A 60 -7.86 2.75 9.45
N LYS A 61 -8.39 3.15 10.62
CA LYS A 61 -7.65 4.00 11.55
C LYS A 61 -6.40 3.31 12.09
N GLU A 62 -6.50 2.02 12.38
CA GLU A 62 -5.38 1.19 12.84
C GLU A 62 -4.32 0.98 11.74
N GLU A 63 -4.74 0.84 10.48
CA GLU A 63 -3.85 0.76 9.31
C GLU A 63 -3.30 2.12 8.85
N VAL A 64 -3.97 3.24 9.19
CA VAL A 64 -3.59 4.61 8.77
C VAL A 64 -2.72 5.33 9.79
N ASP A 65 -2.71 4.93 11.07
CA ASP A 65 -1.67 5.42 12.01
C ASP A 65 -0.26 4.94 11.61
N ASP A 66 -0.15 3.92 10.75
CA ASP A 66 1.10 3.48 10.09
C ASP A 66 1.26 4.05 8.65
N TYR A 67 0.31 4.83 8.15
CA TYR A 67 0.35 5.41 6.79
C TYR A 67 0.52 6.93 6.83
N VAL A 68 1.73 7.39 6.55
CA VAL A 68 2.04 8.81 6.31
C VAL A 68 1.89 9.08 4.80
N PRO A 69 0.89 9.85 4.35
CA PRO A 69 0.81 10.27 2.95
C PRO A 69 1.97 11.23 2.67
N VAL A 70 2.88 10.85 1.77
CA VAL A 70 4.00 11.70 1.36
C VAL A 70 3.44 12.75 0.39
N GLY A 71 3.16 13.96 0.89
CA GLY A 71 2.52 14.94 0.01
C GLY A 71 2.25 16.31 0.62
N THR A 72 3.27 16.97 1.17
CA THR A 72 3.39 18.44 1.15
C THR A 72 4.84 18.83 1.46
N SER A 73 5.34 19.87 0.78
CA SER A 73 6.71 20.37 0.91
C SER A 73 7.12 20.73 2.34
N GLU A 74 6.17 21.08 3.20
CA GLU A 74 6.40 21.37 4.63
C GLU A 74 6.59 20.11 5.50
N GLN A 75 6.07 18.97 5.07
CA GLN A 75 6.18 17.70 5.81
C GLN A 75 7.41 16.90 5.39
N VAL A 76 7.83 17.01 4.13
CA VAL A 76 9.17 16.60 3.69
C VAL A 76 10.22 17.27 4.60
N GLN A 77 10.06 18.58 4.86
CA GLN A 77 10.92 19.30 5.80
C GLN A 77 10.82 18.77 7.23
N LYS A 78 9.65 18.36 7.73
CA LYS A 78 9.53 17.79 9.09
C LYS A 78 10.12 16.38 9.23
N VAL A 79 9.99 15.53 8.21
CA VAL A 79 10.64 14.20 8.16
C VAL A 79 12.17 14.36 8.13
N PHE A 80 12.69 15.38 7.44
CA PHE A 80 14.13 15.69 7.43
C PHE A 80 14.62 16.53 8.63
N ALA A 81 13.76 17.33 9.27
CA ALA A 81 14.12 18.24 10.37
C ALA A 81 14.17 17.55 11.74
N LYS A 82 13.56 16.37 11.88
CA LYS A 82 13.51 15.65 13.15
C LYS A 82 14.65 14.65 13.34
N GLY A 83 15.85 14.94 12.82
CA GLY A 83 17.14 14.37 13.26
C GLY A 83 17.32 12.83 13.29
N GLU A 84 16.32 12.04 12.92
CA GLU A 84 16.28 10.60 13.10
C GLU A 84 16.40 9.96 11.72
N VAL A 85 17.66 9.65 11.41
CA VAL A 85 18.10 8.86 10.26
C VAL A 85 17.77 9.53 8.93
N LYS A 86 18.78 10.11 8.27
CA LYS A 86 18.69 10.33 6.81
C LYS A 86 18.29 8.97 6.22
N PRO A 87 17.07 8.78 5.69
CA PRO A 87 16.77 7.53 5.03
C PRO A 87 17.83 7.41 3.93
N ASP A 88 18.50 6.27 3.87
CA ASP A 88 19.46 5.97 2.82
C ASP A 88 18.87 6.47 1.50
N ALA A 89 19.65 7.25 0.74
CA ALA A 89 19.14 7.95 -0.44
C ALA A 89 18.47 6.98 -1.41
N LEU A 90 18.93 5.73 -1.43
CA LEU A 90 18.29 4.65 -2.16
C LEU A 90 16.88 4.34 -1.65
N ASN A 91 16.68 4.16 -0.34
CA ASN A 91 15.37 3.86 0.25
C ASN A 91 14.34 4.96 -0.04
N PHE A 92 14.77 6.22 -0.04
CA PHE A 92 13.93 7.34 -0.44
C PHE A 92 13.46 7.20 -1.91
N LEU A 93 14.38 6.88 -2.83
CA LEU A 93 14.03 6.69 -4.25
C LEU A 93 13.08 5.51 -4.46
N LEU A 94 13.23 4.42 -3.68
CA LEU A 94 12.34 3.27 -3.74
C LEU A 94 10.93 3.62 -3.26
N GLN A 95 10.83 4.38 -2.18
CA GLN A 95 9.55 4.83 -1.64
C GLN A 95 8.80 5.74 -2.63
N VAL A 96 9.49 6.74 -3.19
CA VAL A 96 8.90 7.67 -4.18
C VAL A 96 8.46 6.94 -5.45
N MET A 97 9.23 5.96 -5.93
CA MET A 97 8.84 5.13 -7.07
C MET A 97 7.53 4.35 -6.84
N SER A 98 7.33 3.84 -5.62
CA SER A 98 6.15 3.04 -5.22
C SER A 98 4.90 3.87 -4.90
N ASP A 99 5.03 5.19 -4.81
CA ASP A 99 3.90 6.07 -4.49
C ASP A 99 3.01 6.28 -5.72
N ASP A 100 1.73 5.90 -5.63
CA ASP A 100 0.76 6.05 -6.71
C ASP A 100 0.18 7.47 -6.84
N PHE A 101 0.43 8.35 -5.86
CA PHE A 101 -0.02 9.74 -5.88
C PHE A 101 1.00 10.70 -6.49
N GLU A 102 2.24 10.25 -6.68
CA GLU A 102 3.31 11.04 -7.28
C GLU A 102 3.25 11.02 -8.82
N ASP A 103 3.74 12.06 -9.49
CA ASP A 103 3.71 12.11 -10.95
C ASP A 103 4.53 10.97 -11.56
N ILE A 104 4.00 10.39 -12.64
CA ILE A 104 4.62 9.25 -13.32
C ILE A 104 6.05 9.60 -13.77
N LYS A 105 6.31 10.85 -14.16
CA LYS A 105 7.66 11.27 -14.56
C LYS A 105 8.63 11.24 -13.38
N THR A 106 8.22 11.77 -12.22
CA THR A 106 9.01 11.74 -10.98
C THR A 106 9.31 10.29 -10.58
N ARG A 107 8.30 9.41 -10.61
CA ARG A 107 8.46 7.97 -10.31
C ARG A 107 9.47 7.30 -11.24
N VAL A 108 9.40 7.59 -12.55
CA VAL A 108 10.33 7.06 -13.56
C VAL A 108 11.75 7.61 -13.36
N GLU A 109 11.90 8.87 -12.97
CA GLU A 109 13.21 9.47 -12.67
C GLU A 109 13.86 8.83 -11.44
N CYS A 110 13.08 8.63 -10.37
CA CYS A 110 13.55 7.93 -9.18
C CYS A 110 13.95 6.49 -9.48
N ALA A 111 13.13 5.77 -10.26
CA ALA A 111 13.45 4.43 -10.71
C ALA A 111 14.79 4.39 -11.46
N LYS A 112 14.99 5.29 -12.45
CA LYS A 112 16.25 5.40 -13.21
C LYS A 112 17.45 5.65 -12.31
N ALA A 113 17.31 6.49 -11.29
CA ALA A 113 18.37 6.79 -10.34
C ALA A 113 18.69 5.60 -9.40
N ALA A 114 17.71 4.75 -9.09
CA ALA A 114 17.88 3.56 -8.25
C ALA A 114 18.47 2.34 -8.99
N LEU A 115 18.28 2.25 -10.32
CA LEU A 115 18.76 1.12 -11.14
C LEU A 115 20.23 0.73 -10.92
N PRO A 116 21.21 1.65 -10.84
CA PRO A 116 22.63 1.29 -10.71
C PRO A 116 22.98 0.60 -9.39
N TYR A 117 22.14 0.78 -8.37
CA TYR A 117 22.34 0.26 -7.03
C TYR A 117 21.60 -1.07 -6.81
N GLN A 118 20.47 -1.27 -7.50
CA GLN A 118 19.74 -2.54 -7.46
C GLN A 118 20.30 -3.59 -8.44
N TYR A 119 20.77 -3.12 -9.60
CA TYR A 119 21.31 -3.98 -10.63
C TYR A 119 22.75 -3.56 -10.89
N ALA A 120 23.69 -4.40 -10.46
CA ALA A 120 25.08 -4.23 -10.84
C ALA A 120 25.16 -4.07 -12.36
N LYS A 121 25.87 -3.03 -12.82
CA LYS A 121 26.09 -2.84 -14.26
C LYS A 121 26.71 -4.12 -14.79
N LYS A 122 26.09 -4.70 -15.82
CA LYS A 122 26.50 -5.98 -16.44
C LYS A 122 27.94 -5.99 -17.00
N GLY A 123 28.66 -4.87 -16.93
CA GLY A 123 30.06 -4.73 -17.31
C GLY A 123 31.07 -4.49 -16.16
N ASP A 124 30.62 -4.30 -14.92
CA ASP A 124 31.52 -4.01 -13.77
C ASP A 124 31.88 -5.26 -12.94
N VAL A 125 31.28 -6.42 -13.24
CA VAL A 125 31.75 -7.70 -12.70
C VAL A 125 33.14 -7.95 -13.29
N GLY A 126 34.18 -7.79 -12.46
CA GLY A 126 35.56 -7.97 -12.90
C GLY A 126 35.73 -9.32 -13.62
N VAL A 127 36.64 -9.39 -14.58
CA VAL A 127 36.88 -10.60 -15.41
C VAL A 127 36.99 -11.89 -14.58
N LYS A 128 37.41 -11.79 -13.31
CA LYS A 128 37.44 -12.92 -12.37
C LYS A 128 36.05 -13.40 -11.93
N GLU A 129 35.21 -12.52 -11.39
CA GLU A 129 33.84 -12.89 -10.96
C GLU A 129 32.95 -13.28 -12.13
N SER A 130 33.12 -12.66 -13.31
CA SER A 130 32.41 -13.07 -14.53
C SER A 130 32.78 -14.50 -14.95
N ARG A 131 34.06 -14.90 -14.79
CA ARG A 131 34.49 -16.28 -15.06
C ARG A 131 33.95 -17.26 -14.04
N GLU A 132 33.93 -16.90 -12.76
CA GLU A 132 33.39 -17.74 -11.70
C GLU A 132 31.88 -17.97 -11.85
N ASN A 133 31.11 -16.92 -12.12
CA ASN A 133 29.66 -17.03 -12.34
C ASN A 133 29.33 -17.85 -13.60
N ASN A 134 30.05 -17.63 -14.71
CA ASN A 134 29.88 -18.45 -15.92
C ASN A 134 30.27 -19.92 -15.68
N ALA A 135 31.34 -20.17 -14.90
CA ALA A 135 31.74 -21.54 -14.55
C ALA A 135 30.70 -22.23 -13.67
N GLN A 136 30.11 -21.53 -12.70
CA GLN A 136 29.03 -22.04 -11.86
C GLN A 136 27.74 -22.31 -12.64
N GLU A 137 27.38 -21.45 -13.59
CA GLU A 137 26.21 -21.64 -14.45
C GLU A 137 26.37 -22.85 -15.39
N LEU A 138 27.58 -23.05 -15.92
CA LEU A 138 27.93 -24.24 -16.71
C LEU A 138 27.96 -25.52 -15.84
N ALA A 139 28.46 -25.43 -14.61
CA ALA A 139 28.54 -26.56 -13.68
C ALA A 139 27.16 -26.96 -13.12
N SER A 140 26.25 -26.00 -12.94
CA SER A 140 24.88 -26.21 -12.43
C SER A 140 23.87 -26.66 -13.50
N GLY A 141 24.30 -26.79 -14.75
CA GLY A 141 23.53 -27.45 -15.81
C GLY A 141 22.59 -26.54 -16.63
N GLY A 142 22.73 -25.22 -16.53
CA GLY A 142 21.86 -24.25 -17.22
C GLY A 142 22.11 -24.12 -18.73
N GLY A 143 23.30 -24.49 -19.22
CA GLY A 143 23.62 -24.47 -20.65
C GLY A 143 24.10 -25.82 -21.11
N SER A 144 23.29 -26.55 -21.89
CA SER A 144 23.59 -27.84 -22.55
C SER A 144 24.43 -28.77 -21.68
N GLY A 145 23.85 -29.83 -21.09
CA GLY A 145 24.49 -30.75 -20.13
C GLY A 145 25.74 -31.54 -20.58
N ARG A 146 26.49 -31.06 -21.58
CA ARG A 146 27.79 -31.55 -22.05
C ARG A 146 28.96 -31.32 -21.06
N PHE A 147 28.82 -30.43 -20.07
CA PHE A 147 29.86 -30.18 -19.05
C PHE A 147 29.37 -30.26 -17.59
N ALA A 148 28.16 -30.77 -17.37
CA ALA A 148 27.67 -30.97 -16.01
C ALA A 148 28.57 -31.99 -15.27
N ALA A 149 28.97 -31.67 -14.04
CA ALA A 149 29.78 -32.57 -13.23
C ALA A 149 28.99 -33.87 -12.96
N MET A 150 29.55 -35.02 -13.38
CA MET A 150 28.95 -36.32 -13.13
C MET A 150 28.80 -36.56 -11.63
N ALA A 151 27.62 -36.99 -11.20
CA ALA A 151 27.37 -37.36 -9.81
C ALA A 151 28.34 -38.48 -9.37
N PRO A 152 28.90 -38.40 -8.15
CA PRO A 152 29.81 -39.41 -7.64
C PRO A 152 29.14 -40.79 -7.62
N PRO A 153 29.88 -41.88 -7.97
CA PRO A 153 29.32 -43.21 -8.02
C PRO A 153 28.81 -43.64 -6.65
N LYS A 154 27.58 -44.16 -6.61
CA LYS A 154 26.97 -44.65 -5.38
C LYS A 154 27.73 -45.90 -4.91
N THR A 155 28.32 -45.84 -3.73
CA THR A 155 28.86 -47.04 -3.09
C THR A 155 27.71 -47.91 -2.64
N VAL A 156 27.63 -49.11 -3.23
CA VAL A 156 26.73 -50.16 -2.76
C VAL A 156 27.25 -50.67 -1.42
N ASN A 157 26.43 -50.55 -0.37
CA ASN A 157 26.57 -51.31 0.86
C ASN A 157 25.70 -52.56 0.78
#